data_AF-A0A0K0PEB9-F1
#
_entry.id   AF-A0A0K0PEB9-F1
#
_cell.length_a   1.000
_cell.length_b   1.000
_cell.length_c   1.000
_cell.angle_alpha   90.00
_cell.angle_beta   90.00
_cell.angle_gamma   90.00
#
_symmetry.space_group_name_H-M   'P 1'
#
loop_
_entity.id
_entity.type
_entity.pdbx_description
1 polymer ?
#
loop_
_entity_poly.entity_id
_entity_poly.type
_entity_poly.pdbx_seq_one_letter_code
_entity_poly.pdbx_strand_id
1 'polypeptide(L)'
;SSDSIFIHKKNEKNNSICEIDLVPNRIVGINCPNKKLKPENCFSQMYYIKESEFNGSMESFNDSTNKVDITSIIKNAVSINNIERNNNTYSYLILPNYVDLDANMGQIFICTCDNKYIAKIKTDPESIKAENKHKSETRSCEYDYVNKIARCNIMEGMETNVSDVNSTVITYNVNLSRWDRLIIKYPTSNKFQFESSFVNPFNLKEKVLYNNMPTYIDDILPGAIVYNKYDPRTKLIEYTLRIPPYIPKHIQFAIEFNNRYTLANCNEEKVQGNIAYINVNVNQGYKEISGCDFTG
;
A
#
# COMPACT_ATOMS: atom_id res chain seq x y z
N SER A 1 -2.20 22.08 -18.84
CA SER A 1 -2.78 20.76 -18.52
C SER A 1 -1.63 19.89 -18.05
N SER A 2 -1.51 19.64 -16.75
CA SER A 2 -0.40 18.86 -16.20
C SER A 2 -0.79 18.21 -14.88
N ASP A 3 -1.85 17.42 -14.91
CA ASP A 3 -2.15 16.46 -13.84
C ASP A 3 -1.32 15.20 -14.09
N SER A 4 0.01 15.31 -13.97
CA SER A 4 0.89 14.14 -13.97
C SER A 4 0.74 13.45 -12.62
N ILE A 5 0.31 12.19 -12.62
CA ILE A 5 0.23 11.35 -11.42
C ILE A 5 1.63 10.96 -10.87
N PHE A 6 2.70 11.30 -11.59
CA PHE A 6 4.08 10.97 -11.22
C PHE A 6 4.77 12.16 -10.54
N ILE A 7 5.34 11.92 -9.37
CA ILE A 7 6.22 12.87 -8.68
C ILE A 7 7.58 12.81 -9.38
N HIS A 8 7.91 13.84 -10.17
CA HIS A 8 9.18 13.91 -10.89
C HIS A 8 10.37 14.18 -9.95
N LYS A 9 11.08 13.13 -9.53
CA LYS A 9 12.43 13.26 -8.97
C LYS A 9 13.48 13.24 -10.09
N LYS A 10 13.68 14.38 -10.75
CA LYS A 10 14.79 14.55 -11.70
C LYS A 10 16.10 14.70 -10.93
N ASN A 11 17.16 14.03 -11.39
CA ASN A 11 18.49 14.16 -10.80
C ASN A 11 19.01 15.61 -10.99
N GLU A 12 19.54 16.21 -9.93
CA GLU A 12 20.00 17.62 -9.92
C GLU A 12 21.19 17.90 -10.86
N LYS A 13 21.99 16.87 -11.17
CA LYS A 13 23.19 16.97 -12.03
C LYS A 13 22.90 16.59 -13.48
N ASN A 14 21.94 15.69 -13.72
CA ASN A 14 21.55 15.28 -15.07
C ASN A 14 20.03 15.11 -15.17
N ASN A 15 19.37 16.11 -15.78
CA ASN A 15 17.93 16.15 -15.99
C ASN A 15 17.38 15.01 -16.87
N SER A 16 18.25 14.24 -17.51
CA SER A 16 17.89 13.06 -18.31
C SER A 16 17.80 11.78 -17.47
N ILE A 17 18.28 11.81 -16.23
CA ILE A 17 18.24 10.68 -15.29
C ILE A 17 17.13 10.91 -14.26
N CYS A 18 16.24 9.93 -14.15
CA CYS A 18 15.22 9.84 -13.10
C CYS A 18 15.68 8.80 -12.09
N GLU A 19 15.80 9.18 -10.82
CA GLU A 19 16.18 8.25 -9.75
C GLU A 19 14.93 7.73 -9.06
N ILE A 20 14.80 6.40 -9.02
CA ILE A 20 13.67 5.70 -8.41
C ILE A 20 14.21 4.78 -7.33
N ASP A 21 13.81 5.03 -6.09
CA ASP A 21 14.14 4.14 -4.98
C ASP A 21 13.06 3.07 -4.84
N LEU A 22 13.46 1.80 -4.85
CA LEU A 22 12.58 0.66 -4.59
C LEU A 22 12.41 0.51 -3.08
N VAL A 23 11.32 1.10 -2.59
CA VAL A 23 10.95 1.12 -1.18
C VAL A 23 9.70 0.25 -0.94
N PRO A 24 9.68 -0.65 0.07
CA PRO A 24 8.54 -1.53 0.33
C PRO A 24 7.22 -0.78 0.48
N ASN A 25 6.10 -1.47 0.21
CA ASN A 25 4.74 -0.92 0.30
C ASN A 25 4.52 0.36 -0.54
N ARG A 26 5.16 0.44 -1.71
CA ARG A 26 4.99 1.55 -2.66
C ARG A 26 4.74 1.04 -4.08
N ILE A 27 4.13 1.91 -4.88
CA ILE A 27 4.00 1.74 -6.32
C ILE A 27 4.96 2.72 -6.97
N VAL A 28 5.79 2.23 -7.88
CA VAL A 28 6.62 3.06 -8.75
C VAL A 28 6.17 2.89 -10.18
N GLY A 29 6.44 3.86 -11.03
CA GLY A 29 6.07 3.76 -12.43
C GLY A 29 6.83 4.72 -13.33
N ILE A 30 6.81 4.39 -14.62
CA ILE A 30 7.43 5.15 -15.70
C ILE A 30 6.36 5.43 -16.75
N ASN A 31 6.31 6.68 -17.19
CA ASN A 31 5.56 7.10 -18.37
C ASN A 31 6.58 7.49 -19.44
N CYS A 32 6.70 6.67 -20.48
CA CYS A 32 7.68 6.83 -21.54
C CYS A 32 7.04 7.31 -22.85
N PRO A 33 7.41 8.48 -23.39
CA PRO A 33 6.90 8.93 -24.68
C PRO A 33 7.39 8.08 -25.87
N ASN A 34 6.68 8.18 -26.98
CA ASN A 34 7.00 7.58 -28.28
C ASN A 34 7.13 6.06 -28.29
N LYS A 35 6.64 5.38 -27.25
CA LYS A 35 6.70 3.91 -27.09
C LYS A 35 8.10 3.29 -27.16
N LYS A 36 9.15 4.07 -26.90
CA LYS A 36 10.55 3.62 -26.97
C LYS A 36 11.10 3.28 -25.58
N LEU A 37 10.36 2.47 -24.82
CA LEU A 37 10.81 1.96 -23.52
C LEU A 37 11.73 0.74 -23.74
N LYS A 38 12.90 0.71 -23.10
CA LYS A 38 13.82 -0.42 -23.14
C LYS A 38 14.31 -0.81 -21.73
N PRO A 39 14.34 -2.11 -21.37
CA PRO A 39 13.73 -3.23 -22.09
C PRO A 39 12.23 -3.00 -22.32
N GLU A 40 11.67 -3.60 -23.37
CA GLU A 40 10.27 -3.36 -23.77
C GLU A 40 9.28 -3.63 -22.63
N ASN A 41 9.61 -4.54 -21.72
CA ASN A 41 8.82 -4.95 -20.57
C ASN A 41 9.41 -4.47 -19.23
N CYS A 42 10.16 -3.36 -19.19
CA CYS A 42 10.42 -2.68 -17.92
C CYS A 42 9.07 -2.38 -17.24
N PHE A 43 8.76 -2.79 -16.02
CA PHE A 43 9.57 -3.25 -14.88
C PHE A 43 9.69 -4.78 -14.70
N SER A 44 9.07 -5.63 -15.52
CA SER A 44 9.26 -7.09 -15.43
C SER A 44 10.71 -7.49 -15.67
N GLN A 45 11.30 -6.99 -16.76
CA GLN A 45 12.72 -7.18 -17.03
C GLN A 45 13.43 -5.83 -17.15
N MET A 46 14.57 -5.73 -16.48
CA MET A 46 15.37 -4.51 -16.45
C MET A 46 16.83 -4.86 -16.68
N TYR A 47 17.57 -3.91 -17.25
CA TYR A 47 19.02 -4.05 -17.30
C TYR A 47 19.56 -4.04 -15.88
N TYR A 48 20.50 -4.92 -15.58
CA TYR A 48 20.97 -5.15 -14.23
C TYR A 48 22.48 -5.19 -14.23
N ILE A 49 23.07 -4.13 -13.68
CA ILE A 49 24.50 -3.85 -13.73
C ILE A 49 25.01 -3.40 -12.36
N LYS A 50 26.33 -3.46 -12.16
CA LYS A 50 26.94 -2.87 -10.97
C LYS A 50 26.88 -1.35 -11.06
N GLU A 51 26.64 -0.68 -9.93
CA GLU A 51 26.58 0.77 -9.89
C GLU A 51 27.90 1.43 -10.34
N SER A 52 29.04 0.80 -10.04
CA SER A 52 30.36 1.24 -10.49
C SER A 52 30.55 1.23 -12.01
N GLU A 53 29.76 0.43 -12.74
CA GLU A 53 29.82 0.32 -14.20
C GLU A 53 28.90 1.35 -14.88
N PHE A 54 28.08 2.07 -14.10
CA PHE A 54 27.19 3.09 -14.62
C PHE A 54 27.93 4.39 -14.91
N ASN A 55 28.09 4.71 -16.20
CA ASN A 55 28.74 5.94 -16.66
C ASN A 55 27.75 7.07 -17.03
N GLY A 56 26.45 6.87 -16.84
CA GLY A 56 25.41 7.83 -17.20
C GLY A 56 25.08 7.93 -18.70
N SER A 57 25.67 7.10 -19.55
CA SER A 57 25.42 7.07 -21.00
C SER A 57 24.52 5.91 -21.40
N MET A 58 23.56 6.19 -22.29
CA MET A 58 22.65 5.18 -22.84
C MET A 58 23.32 4.18 -23.78
N GLU A 59 24.48 4.53 -24.35
CA GLU A 59 25.22 3.67 -25.29
C GLU A 59 25.69 2.35 -24.65
N SER A 60 25.73 2.32 -23.31
CA SER A 60 26.07 1.12 -22.54
C SER A 60 24.93 0.09 -22.44
N PHE A 61 23.70 0.44 -22.84
CA PHE A 61 22.53 -0.43 -22.72
C PHE A 61 22.01 -0.87 -24.09
N ASN A 62 22.25 -2.14 -24.42
CA ASN A 62 21.80 -2.77 -25.65
C ASN A 62 21.17 -4.15 -25.35
N ASP A 63 20.78 -4.87 -26.39
CA ASP A 63 20.12 -6.16 -26.20
C ASP A 63 21.00 -7.26 -25.61
N SER A 64 22.33 -7.12 -25.64
CA SER A 64 23.27 -8.04 -24.99
C SER A 64 23.60 -7.67 -23.54
N THR A 65 23.15 -6.50 -23.06
CA THR A 65 23.25 -6.15 -21.64
C THR A 65 22.43 -7.12 -20.80
N ASN A 66 22.99 -7.55 -19.66
CA ASN A 66 22.33 -8.47 -18.74
C ASN A 66 20.96 -7.93 -18.30
N LYS A 67 19.92 -8.75 -18.44
CA LYS A 67 18.54 -8.44 -18.05
C LYS A 67 18.12 -9.41 -16.95
N VAL A 68 17.43 -8.91 -15.93
CA VAL A 68 16.93 -9.72 -14.82
C VAL A 68 15.42 -9.56 -14.68
N ASP A 69 14.75 -10.64 -14.27
CA ASP A 69 13.35 -10.58 -13.86
C ASP A 69 13.26 -10.01 -12.44
N ILE A 70 12.50 -8.92 -12.26
CA ILE A 70 12.38 -8.28 -10.95
C ILE A 70 11.80 -9.20 -9.87
N THR A 71 10.94 -10.15 -10.25
CA THR A 71 10.31 -11.08 -9.29
C THR A 71 11.29 -12.13 -8.75
N SER A 72 12.36 -12.39 -9.49
CA SER A 72 13.48 -13.24 -9.03
C SER A 72 14.33 -12.56 -7.95
N ILE A 73 14.33 -11.23 -7.92
CA ILE A 73 15.08 -10.42 -6.97
C ILE A 73 14.19 -9.97 -5.80
N ILE A 74 13.02 -9.43 -6.09
CA ILE A 74 12.02 -8.98 -5.12
C ILE A 74 10.80 -9.90 -5.21
N LYS A 75 10.78 -10.92 -4.34
CA LYS A 75 9.66 -11.88 -4.26
C LYS A 75 8.34 -11.15 -4.03
N ASN A 76 7.28 -11.61 -4.69
CA ASN A 76 5.92 -11.06 -4.61
C ASN A 76 5.75 -9.63 -5.17
N ALA A 77 6.76 -9.06 -5.83
CA ALA A 77 6.55 -7.84 -6.61
C ALA A 77 5.62 -8.12 -7.81
N VAL A 78 4.78 -7.16 -8.16
CA VAL A 78 3.86 -7.27 -9.31
C VAL A 78 4.19 -6.18 -10.32
N SER A 79 4.61 -6.58 -11.51
CA SER A 79 4.87 -5.68 -12.64
C SER A 79 3.65 -5.58 -13.55
N ILE A 80 3.30 -4.37 -13.95
CA ILE A 80 2.26 -4.08 -14.94
C ILE A 80 2.92 -3.27 -16.06
N ASN A 81 3.08 -3.83 -17.25
CA ASN A 81 3.84 -3.17 -18.33
C ASN A 81 2.99 -2.84 -19.54
N ASN A 82 3.52 -1.94 -20.38
CA ASN A 82 3.05 -1.69 -21.74
C ASN A 82 1.58 -1.30 -21.86
N ILE A 83 1.09 -0.53 -20.88
CA ILE A 83 -0.19 0.14 -21.03
C ILE A 83 0.03 1.31 -21.99
N GLU A 84 -0.39 1.14 -23.24
CA GLU A 84 -0.25 2.17 -24.26
C GLU A 84 -1.40 3.18 -24.18
N ARG A 85 -1.07 4.47 -24.08
CA ARG A 85 -2.06 5.56 -24.14
C ARG A 85 -1.45 6.80 -24.75
N ASN A 86 -2.11 7.39 -25.75
CA ASN A 86 -1.71 8.66 -26.36
C ASN A 86 -0.22 8.72 -26.78
N ASN A 87 0.24 7.68 -27.49
CA ASN A 87 1.64 7.52 -27.94
C ASN A 87 2.70 7.39 -26.82
N ASN A 88 2.27 7.20 -25.58
CA ASN A 88 3.14 6.88 -24.45
C ASN A 88 2.97 5.42 -24.02
N THR A 89 4.01 4.88 -23.43
CA THR A 89 4.04 3.56 -22.78
C THR A 89 4.16 3.76 -21.28
N TYR A 90 3.17 3.25 -20.55
CA TYR A 90 3.17 3.25 -19.10
C TYR A 90 3.55 1.87 -18.56
N SER A 91 4.41 1.88 -17.55
CA SER A 91 4.78 0.69 -16.79
C SER A 91 4.82 1.00 -15.30
N TYR A 92 4.44 0.03 -14.49
CA TYR A 92 4.34 0.13 -13.04
C TYR A 92 4.94 -1.10 -12.36
N LEU A 93 5.46 -0.89 -11.16
CA LEU A 93 5.91 -1.94 -10.26
C LEU A 93 5.28 -1.70 -8.90
N ILE A 94 4.52 -2.69 -8.44
CA ILE A 94 3.93 -2.74 -7.10
C ILE A 94 4.89 -3.56 -6.24
N LEU A 95 5.46 -2.91 -5.22
CA LEU A 95 6.40 -3.56 -4.31
C LEU A 95 5.66 -4.22 -3.14
N PRO A 96 6.15 -5.38 -2.67
CA PRO A 96 5.58 -6.06 -1.51
C PRO A 96 5.79 -5.26 -0.22
N ASN A 97 5.08 -5.66 0.84
CA ASN A 97 5.18 -5.04 2.17
C ASN A 97 6.53 -5.29 2.84
N TYR A 98 7.28 -6.28 2.38
CA TYR A 98 8.60 -6.63 2.89
C TYR A 98 9.50 -6.96 1.71
N VAL A 99 10.69 -6.37 1.70
CA VAL A 99 11.76 -6.69 0.76
C VAL A 99 12.93 -7.21 1.57
N ASP A 100 13.38 -8.41 1.23
CA ASP A 100 14.57 -9.00 1.83
C ASP A 100 15.81 -8.22 1.36
N LEU A 101 16.66 -7.85 2.33
CA LEU A 101 17.84 -7.01 2.12
C LEU A 101 19.05 -7.82 1.68
N ASP A 102 18.97 -9.15 1.72
CA ASP A 102 20.09 -10.01 1.41
C ASP A 102 20.44 -9.95 -0.08
N ALA A 103 21.57 -9.28 -0.35
CA ALA A 103 22.39 -9.31 -1.55
C ALA A 103 22.00 -8.42 -2.76
N ASN A 104 21.90 -7.08 -2.61
CA ASN A 104 21.84 -6.16 -3.76
C ASN A 104 22.56 -4.80 -3.63
N MET A 105 23.39 -4.59 -2.59
CA MET A 105 23.91 -3.26 -2.20
C MET A 105 24.94 -2.60 -3.16
N GLY A 106 25.05 -3.07 -4.40
CA GLY A 106 25.91 -2.45 -5.41
C GLY A 106 25.40 -2.64 -6.84
N GLN A 107 24.14 -3.07 -6.99
CA GLN A 107 23.53 -3.29 -8.30
C GLN A 107 22.39 -2.30 -8.49
N ILE A 108 22.23 -1.85 -9.73
CA ILE A 108 21.17 -0.94 -10.13
C ILE A 108 20.39 -1.56 -11.27
N PHE A 109 19.09 -1.27 -11.28
CA PHE A 109 18.21 -1.60 -12.39
C PHE A 109 18.08 -0.39 -13.29
N ILE A 110 18.18 -0.60 -14.59
CA ILE A 110 18.09 0.47 -15.57
C ILE A 110 16.96 0.17 -16.55
N CYS A 111 16.15 1.19 -16.79
CA CYS A 111 15.31 1.29 -17.97
C CYS A 111 15.66 2.56 -18.72
N THR A 112 15.56 2.53 -20.04
CA THR A 112 15.79 3.69 -20.89
C THR A 112 14.54 4.02 -21.68
N CYS A 113 14.39 5.29 -22.02
CA CYS A 113 13.17 5.80 -22.64
C CYS A 113 13.48 6.85 -23.70
N ASP A 114 12.86 6.71 -24.87
CA ASP A 114 12.93 7.64 -26.01
C ASP A 114 14.37 7.98 -26.43
N ASN A 115 15.29 7.04 -26.25
CA ASN A 115 16.72 7.20 -26.54
C ASN A 115 17.38 8.42 -25.85
N LYS A 116 16.74 8.95 -24.80
CA LYS A 116 17.16 10.18 -24.13
C LYS A 116 17.18 10.05 -22.61
N TYR A 117 16.17 9.39 -22.05
CA TYR A 117 15.95 9.34 -20.61
C TYR A 117 16.39 8.00 -20.03
N ILE A 118 16.94 8.04 -18.82
CA ILE A 118 17.35 6.87 -18.06
C ILE A 118 16.57 6.88 -16.74
N ALA A 119 15.82 5.81 -16.47
CA ALA A 119 15.33 5.50 -15.15
C ALA A 119 16.40 4.67 -14.43
N LYS A 120 17.10 5.31 -13.50
CA LYS A 120 18.06 4.66 -12.61
C LYS A 120 17.32 4.21 -11.36
N ILE A 121 17.11 2.92 -11.23
CA ILE A 121 16.31 2.31 -10.18
C ILE A 121 17.24 1.56 -9.24
N LYS A 122 17.13 1.80 -7.93
CA LYS A 122 17.97 1.13 -6.94
C LYS A 122 17.16 0.78 -5.70
N THR A 123 17.60 -0.26 -5.01
CA THR A 123 17.21 -0.47 -3.62
C THR A 123 18.03 0.49 -2.76
N ASP A 124 17.36 1.23 -1.87
CA ASP A 124 18.05 1.97 -0.82
C ASP A 124 17.98 1.17 0.49
N PRO A 125 19.09 0.54 0.93
CA PRO A 125 19.09 -0.27 2.13
C PRO A 125 18.71 0.50 3.39
N GLU A 126 18.99 1.81 3.46
CA GLU A 126 18.61 2.62 4.61
C GLU A 126 17.10 2.88 4.61
N SER A 127 16.52 3.27 3.47
CA SER A 127 15.07 3.37 3.31
C SER A 127 14.37 2.03 3.55
N ILE A 128 14.89 0.92 3.00
CA ILE A 128 14.33 -0.43 3.21
C ILE A 128 14.46 -0.84 4.67
N LYS A 129 15.58 -0.56 5.36
CA LYS A 129 15.73 -0.83 6.80
C LYS A 129 14.80 0.05 7.62
N ALA A 130 14.64 1.32 7.30
CA ALA A 130 13.72 2.23 8.00
C ALA A 130 12.27 1.78 7.83
N GLU A 131 11.92 1.32 6.62
CA GLU A 131 10.61 0.75 6.28
C GLU A 131 10.41 -0.63 6.91
N ASN A 132 11.42 -1.49 6.96
CA ASN A 132 11.32 -2.79 7.61
C ASN A 132 11.36 -2.67 9.15
N LYS A 133 11.93 -1.58 9.70
CA LYS A 133 12.02 -1.29 11.14
C LYS A 133 10.81 -0.48 11.60
N HIS A 134 9.63 -0.97 11.28
CA HIS A 134 8.41 -0.49 11.91
C HIS A 134 8.40 -0.92 13.37
N LYS A 135 8.26 0.05 14.28
CA LYS A 135 7.78 -0.29 15.63
C LYS A 135 6.38 -0.86 15.45
N SER A 136 6.17 -2.08 15.95
CA SER A 136 4.86 -2.71 15.94
C SER A 136 4.25 -2.60 17.33
N GLU A 137 3.09 -1.98 17.43
CA GLU A 137 2.30 -1.95 18.66
C GLU A 137 1.02 -2.76 18.43
N THR A 138 0.56 -3.47 19.46
CA THR A 138 -0.71 -4.18 19.41
C THR A 138 -1.68 -3.60 20.41
N ARG A 139 -2.87 -3.24 19.94
CA ARG A 139 -3.99 -2.73 20.73
C ARG A 139 -5.21 -3.64 20.53
N SER A 140 -6.17 -3.54 21.45
CA SER A 140 -7.48 -4.20 21.31
C SER A 140 -8.55 -3.15 21.09
N CYS A 141 -9.54 -3.46 20.25
CA CYS A 141 -10.72 -2.61 20.16
C CYS A 141 -11.58 -2.76 21.41
N GLU A 142 -12.22 -1.68 21.83
CA GLU A 142 -13.14 -1.68 22.97
C GLU A 142 -14.40 -2.46 22.61
N TYR A 143 -14.86 -3.35 23.49
CA TYR A 143 -16.06 -4.15 23.24
C TYR A 143 -17.13 -3.89 24.30
N ASP A 144 -18.28 -3.41 23.83
CA ASP A 144 -19.51 -3.25 24.61
C ASP A 144 -20.31 -4.55 24.55
N TYR A 145 -20.26 -5.32 25.63
CA TYR A 145 -20.94 -6.60 25.75
C TYR A 145 -22.46 -6.50 25.78
N VAL A 146 -23.00 -5.38 26.24
CA VAL A 146 -24.45 -5.16 26.36
C VAL A 146 -25.04 -4.91 24.97
N ASN A 147 -24.41 -4.02 24.20
CA ASN A 147 -24.90 -3.64 22.88
C ASN A 147 -24.30 -4.48 21.74
N LYS A 148 -23.33 -5.36 22.03
CA LYS A 148 -22.60 -6.19 21.05
C LYS A 148 -21.89 -5.33 20.00
N ILE A 149 -21.16 -4.32 20.48
CA ILE A 149 -20.46 -3.35 19.63
C ILE A 149 -18.97 -3.34 19.96
N ALA A 150 -18.13 -3.63 18.97
CA ALA A 150 -16.71 -3.33 19.00
C ALA A 150 -16.43 -1.93 18.44
N ARG A 151 -15.57 -1.15 19.10
CA ARG A 151 -15.15 0.18 18.68
C ARG A 151 -13.63 0.23 18.58
N CYS A 152 -13.13 0.50 17.38
CA CYS A 152 -11.70 0.76 17.16
C CYS A 152 -11.53 2.28 16.94
N ASN A 153 -11.03 2.98 17.97
CA ASN A 153 -10.62 4.37 17.82
C ASN A 153 -9.17 4.41 17.34
N ILE A 154 -8.99 4.54 16.03
CA ILE A 154 -7.66 4.51 15.41
C ILE A 154 -7.04 5.88 15.23
N MET A 155 -7.76 6.95 15.57
CA MET A 155 -7.31 8.33 15.41
C MET A 155 -5.96 8.55 16.10
N GLU A 156 -5.91 8.31 17.42
CA GLU A 156 -4.68 8.42 18.22
C GLU A 156 -3.57 7.52 17.70
N GLY A 157 -3.92 6.35 17.17
CA GLY A 157 -2.94 5.44 16.60
C GLY A 157 -2.34 5.92 15.27
N MET A 158 -3.07 6.74 14.50
CA MET A 158 -2.63 7.25 13.20
C MET A 158 -1.97 8.63 13.29
N GLU A 159 -2.06 9.30 14.44
CA GLU A 159 -1.45 10.62 14.67
C GLU A 159 0.07 10.56 14.51
N THR A 160 0.64 11.73 14.23
CA THR A 160 2.08 11.92 14.08
C THR A 160 2.76 11.85 15.45
N ASN A 161 3.71 10.93 15.65
CA ASN A 161 4.39 10.79 16.94
C ASN A 161 5.58 11.76 17.07
N VAL A 162 5.65 12.46 18.20
CA VAL A 162 6.74 13.36 18.59
C VAL A 162 7.90 12.51 19.10
N SER A 163 8.77 11.98 18.23
CA SER A 163 10.16 11.56 18.53
C SER A 163 10.81 10.61 17.52
N ASP A 164 10.06 10.00 16.60
CA ASP A 164 10.62 8.98 15.69
C ASP A 164 10.24 9.25 14.23
N VAL A 165 11.25 9.38 13.36
CA VAL A 165 11.09 9.51 11.90
C VAL A 165 10.69 8.16 11.24
N ASN A 166 10.27 7.18 12.04
CA ASN A 166 9.81 5.88 11.56
C ASN A 166 8.35 5.69 11.95
N SER A 167 7.47 5.59 10.94
CA SER A 167 6.07 5.22 11.15
C SER A 167 5.95 3.93 11.96
N THR A 168 5.08 3.94 12.96
CA THR A 168 4.70 2.77 13.74
C THR A 168 3.51 2.08 13.06
N VAL A 169 3.50 0.74 13.06
CA VAL A 169 2.33 -0.06 12.67
C VAL A 169 1.60 -0.45 13.93
N ILE A 170 0.40 0.09 14.12
CA ILE A 170 -0.45 -0.18 15.27
C ILE A 170 -1.54 -1.15 14.84
N THR A 171 -1.44 -2.37 15.33
CA THR A 171 -2.40 -3.44 15.02
C THR A 171 -3.50 -3.47 16.06
N TYR A 172 -4.72 -3.22 15.64
CA TYR A 172 -5.92 -3.32 16.46
C TYR A 172 -6.57 -4.68 16.22
N ASN A 173 -6.54 -5.55 17.23
CA ASN A 173 -7.23 -6.83 17.17
C ASN A 173 -8.68 -6.68 17.66
N VAL A 174 -9.60 -7.29 16.93
CA VAL A 174 -10.99 -7.42 17.35
C VAL A 174 -11.49 -8.83 17.09
N ASN A 175 -12.14 -9.39 18.09
CA ASN A 175 -12.83 -10.67 17.98
C ASN A 175 -14.33 -10.40 17.94
N LEU A 176 -14.97 -10.79 16.85
CA LEU A 176 -16.39 -10.60 16.63
C LEU A 176 -17.09 -11.95 16.52
N SER A 177 -18.35 -11.96 16.93
CA SER A 177 -19.25 -13.08 16.75
C SER A 177 -20.46 -12.67 15.92
N ARG A 178 -21.31 -13.65 15.62
CA ARG A 178 -22.59 -13.45 14.95
C ARG A 178 -23.33 -12.22 15.48
N TRP A 179 -23.83 -11.38 14.57
CA TRP A 179 -24.60 -10.18 14.89
C TRP A 179 -23.84 -9.12 15.70
N ASP A 180 -22.53 -9.24 15.91
CA ASP A 180 -21.75 -8.14 16.46
C ASP A 180 -21.61 -7.01 15.45
N ARG A 181 -21.43 -5.79 15.96
CA ARG A 181 -21.17 -4.61 15.14
C ARG A 181 -19.77 -4.08 15.40
N LEU A 182 -18.98 -3.94 14.35
CA LEU A 182 -17.69 -3.25 14.39
C LEU A 182 -17.88 -1.81 13.93
N ILE A 183 -17.38 -0.86 14.71
CA ILE A 183 -17.36 0.57 14.38
C ILE A 183 -15.91 1.05 14.38
N ILE A 184 -15.46 1.60 13.26
CA ILE A 184 -14.13 2.19 13.10
C ILE A 184 -14.31 3.67 12.79
N LYS A 185 -13.68 4.53 13.58
CA LYS A 185 -13.63 5.98 13.31
C LYS A 185 -12.25 6.36 12.82
N TYR A 186 -12.19 6.98 11.64
CA TYR A 186 -10.93 7.33 10.99
C TYR A 186 -11.00 8.67 10.26
N PRO A 187 -9.86 9.32 9.99
CA PRO A 187 -9.83 10.63 9.39
C PRO A 187 -9.94 10.59 7.87
N THR A 188 -10.38 11.70 7.29
CA THR A 188 -10.26 11.95 5.84
C THR A 188 -8.98 12.74 5.55
N SER A 189 -8.55 12.73 4.29
CA SER A 189 -7.43 13.54 3.80
C SER A 189 -7.65 15.06 3.92
N ASN A 190 -8.86 15.50 4.26
CA ASN A 190 -9.17 16.90 4.51
C ASN A 190 -8.96 17.32 5.98
N LYS A 191 -8.56 16.39 6.85
CA LYS A 191 -8.25 16.68 8.25
C LYS A 191 -6.77 17.06 8.40
N PHE A 192 -6.51 18.11 9.18
CA PHE A 192 -5.15 18.51 9.56
C PHE A 192 -4.36 17.34 10.14
N GLN A 193 -3.10 17.16 9.72
CA GLN A 193 -2.21 16.02 10.05
C GLN A 193 -2.62 14.66 9.46
N PHE A 194 -3.52 14.67 8.47
CA PHE A 194 -3.94 13.46 7.75
C PHE A 194 -4.01 13.68 6.24
N GLU A 195 -3.34 14.70 5.72
CA GLU A 195 -3.44 15.16 4.33
C GLU A 195 -3.05 14.09 3.31
N SER A 196 -2.11 13.20 3.68
CA SER A 196 -1.68 12.07 2.85
C SER A 196 -2.21 10.72 3.36
N SER A 197 -3.28 10.74 4.17
CA SER A 197 -3.91 9.52 4.65
C SER A 197 -4.74 8.83 3.56
N PHE A 198 -4.67 7.51 3.53
CA PHE A 198 -5.48 6.67 2.65
C PHE A 198 -5.86 5.37 3.35
N VAL A 199 -6.75 4.61 2.71
CA VAL A 199 -7.29 3.37 3.26
C VAL A 199 -7.10 2.25 2.26
N ASN A 200 -6.74 1.06 2.74
CA ASN A 200 -6.53 -0.13 1.96
C ASN A 200 -7.40 -1.29 2.52
N PRO A 201 -8.34 -1.83 1.71
CA PRO A 201 -8.62 -1.46 0.32
C PRO A 201 -9.37 -0.11 0.21
N PHE A 202 -9.23 0.56 -0.94
CA PHE A 202 -9.83 1.88 -1.18
C PHE A 202 -11.37 1.87 -1.12
N ASN A 203 -12.02 0.79 -1.57
CA ASN A 203 -13.48 0.63 -1.49
C ASN A 203 -13.91 -0.20 -0.27
N LEU A 204 -13.76 0.36 0.94
CA LEU A 204 -14.14 -0.34 2.17
C LEU A 204 -15.62 -0.74 2.26
N LYS A 205 -16.51 -0.12 1.48
CA LYS A 205 -17.93 -0.50 1.47
C LYS A 205 -18.15 -1.92 0.96
N GLU A 206 -17.26 -2.38 0.09
CA GLU A 206 -17.41 -3.65 -0.61
C GLU A 206 -16.26 -4.59 -0.33
N LYS A 207 -15.06 -4.09 0.02
CA LYS A 207 -13.84 -4.89 0.08
C LYS A 207 -13.13 -4.81 1.41
N VAL A 208 -12.44 -5.90 1.73
CA VAL A 208 -11.48 -6.02 2.83
C VAL A 208 -10.23 -6.76 2.37
N LEU A 209 -9.17 -6.78 3.17
CA LEU A 209 -7.97 -7.57 2.90
C LEU A 209 -8.16 -8.98 3.44
N TYR A 210 -8.44 -9.93 2.55
CA TYR A 210 -8.47 -11.36 2.87
C TYR A 210 -7.21 -12.01 2.29
N ASN A 211 -6.40 -12.68 3.12
CA ASN A 211 -5.07 -13.19 2.74
C ASN A 211 -4.19 -12.12 2.04
N ASN A 212 -4.23 -10.88 2.55
CA ASN A 212 -3.54 -9.71 1.98
C ASN A 212 -3.99 -9.30 0.57
N MET A 213 -5.13 -9.80 0.07
CA MET A 213 -5.69 -9.40 -1.22
C MET A 213 -7.04 -8.67 -1.03
N PRO A 214 -7.28 -7.56 -1.73
CA PRO A 214 -8.60 -6.92 -1.77
C PRO A 214 -9.67 -7.88 -2.29
N THR A 215 -10.56 -8.32 -1.41
CA THR A 215 -11.62 -9.32 -1.66
C THR A 215 -12.97 -8.73 -1.27
N TYR A 216 -14.05 -9.07 -1.98
CA TYR A 216 -15.38 -8.60 -1.59
C TYR A 216 -15.76 -9.18 -0.22
N ILE A 217 -16.31 -8.34 0.65
CA ILE A 217 -16.76 -8.75 1.98
C ILE A 217 -17.86 -9.81 1.88
N ASP A 218 -18.73 -9.72 0.87
CA ASP A 218 -19.85 -10.64 0.69
C ASP A 218 -19.38 -12.04 0.25
N ASP A 219 -18.23 -12.15 -0.44
CA ASP A 219 -17.63 -13.43 -0.82
C ASP A 219 -17.14 -14.24 0.39
N ILE A 220 -16.74 -13.53 1.46
CA ILE A 220 -16.20 -14.16 2.68
C ILE A 220 -17.22 -14.17 3.84
N LEU A 221 -18.11 -13.20 3.89
CA LEU A 221 -19.15 -13.05 4.91
C LEU A 221 -20.49 -12.68 4.23
N PRO A 222 -21.16 -13.66 3.58
CA PRO A 222 -22.42 -13.42 2.91
C PRO A 222 -23.47 -12.81 3.84
N GLY A 223 -24.06 -11.70 3.41
CA GLY A 223 -25.07 -10.96 4.18
C GLY A 223 -24.49 -10.04 5.27
N ALA A 224 -23.17 -9.79 5.24
CA ALA A 224 -22.58 -8.70 6.00
C ALA A 224 -23.15 -7.35 5.57
N ILE A 225 -23.40 -6.46 6.53
CA ILE A 225 -23.95 -5.12 6.23
C ILE A 225 -22.88 -4.09 6.53
N VAL A 226 -22.47 -3.35 5.49
CA VAL A 226 -21.47 -2.29 5.61
C VAL A 226 -22.13 -0.93 5.35
N TYR A 227 -21.86 0.04 6.21
CA TYR A 227 -22.27 1.43 5.99
C TYR A 227 -21.24 2.41 6.51
N ASN A 228 -21.12 3.55 5.84
CA ASN A 228 -20.21 4.63 6.22
C ASN A 228 -21.00 5.92 6.46
N LYS A 229 -20.62 6.64 7.51
CA LYS A 229 -21.16 7.97 7.83
C LYS A 229 -20.04 8.99 7.88
N TYR A 230 -20.08 9.98 7.00
CA TYR A 230 -19.14 11.11 7.03
C TYR A 230 -19.67 12.23 7.92
N ASP A 231 -18.81 12.74 8.80
CA ASP A 231 -19.08 13.95 9.58
C ASP A 231 -18.28 15.14 9.01
N PRO A 232 -18.95 16.11 8.37
CA PRO A 232 -18.28 17.25 7.74
C PRO A 232 -17.68 18.23 8.75
N ARG A 233 -18.07 18.20 10.03
CA ARG A 233 -17.54 19.10 11.07
C ARG A 233 -16.18 18.61 11.56
N THR A 234 -16.09 17.30 11.84
CA THR A 234 -14.87 16.67 12.36
C THR A 234 -13.94 16.15 11.26
N LYS A 235 -14.44 16.08 10.01
CA LYS A 235 -13.76 15.51 8.84
C LYS A 235 -13.43 14.02 9.03
N LEU A 236 -14.27 13.32 9.79
CA LEU A 236 -14.11 11.90 10.11
C LEU A 236 -15.13 11.07 9.34
N ILE A 237 -14.77 9.81 9.08
CA ILE A 237 -15.68 8.78 8.61
C ILE A 237 -15.85 7.75 9.74
N GLU A 238 -17.11 7.41 10.01
CA GLU A 238 -17.47 6.26 10.82
C GLU A 238 -17.84 5.11 9.87
N TYR A 239 -16.95 4.12 9.77
CA TYR A 239 -17.20 2.84 9.12
C TYR A 239 -17.89 1.92 10.09
N THR A 240 -18.94 1.24 9.63
CA THR A 240 -19.61 0.21 10.40
C THR A 240 -19.79 -1.05 9.58
N LEU A 241 -19.44 -2.18 10.20
CA LEU A 241 -19.68 -3.53 9.70
C LEU A 241 -20.55 -4.29 10.70
N ARG A 242 -21.64 -4.87 10.20
CA ARG A 242 -22.48 -5.82 10.94
C ARG A 242 -22.15 -7.23 10.47
N ILE A 243 -21.80 -8.09 11.42
CA ILE A 243 -21.51 -9.49 11.16
C ILE A 243 -22.81 -10.27 10.96
N PRO A 244 -22.95 -11.09 9.90
CA PRO A 244 -24.14 -11.88 9.67
C PRO A 244 -24.32 -12.98 10.74
N PRO A 245 -25.52 -13.55 10.89
CA PRO A 245 -25.76 -14.65 11.83
C PRO A 245 -25.14 -15.98 11.39
N TYR A 246 -25.07 -16.21 10.07
CA TYR A 246 -24.48 -17.40 9.45
C TYR A 246 -23.01 -17.16 9.18
N ILE A 247 -22.15 -17.98 9.77
CA ILE A 247 -20.70 -17.91 9.54
C ILE A 247 -20.20 -19.36 9.60
N PRO A 248 -20.00 -20.02 8.45
CA PRO A 248 -19.81 -21.47 8.39
C PRO A 248 -18.51 -21.93 9.04
N LYS A 249 -17.47 -21.09 8.99
CA LYS A 249 -16.14 -21.32 9.57
C LYS A 249 -15.57 -20.01 10.10
N HIS A 250 -14.56 -20.12 10.96
CA HIS A 250 -13.80 -18.96 11.40
C HIS A 250 -13.12 -18.26 10.20
N ILE A 251 -13.16 -16.93 10.19
CA ILE A 251 -12.63 -16.10 9.10
C ILE A 251 -11.82 -14.95 9.70
N GLN A 252 -10.68 -14.65 9.08
CA GLN A 252 -9.83 -13.51 9.40
C GLN A 252 -9.71 -12.64 8.18
N PHE A 253 -9.85 -11.34 8.37
CA PHE A 253 -9.58 -10.34 7.34
C PHE A 253 -9.08 -9.06 8.02
N ALA A 254 -8.56 -8.15 7.22
CA ALA A 254 -8.01 -6.91 7.73
C ALA A 254 -8.43 -5.68 6.94
N ILE A 255 -8.21 -4.53 7.56
CA ILE A 255 -8.36 -3.21 6.95
C ILE A 255 -7.17 -2.36 7.40
N GLU A 256 -6.48 -1.72 6.46
CA GLU A 256 -5.35 -0.84 6.75
C GLU A 256 -5.74 0.62 6.54
N PHE A 257 -5.39 1.47 7.49
CA PHE A 257 -5.49 2.92 7.43
C PHE A 257 -4.09 3.49 7.56
N ASN A 258 -3.65 4.21 6.53
CA ASN A 258 -2.25 4.56 6.38
C ASN A 258 -2.10 6.08 6.35
N ASN A 259 -1.45 6.65 7.37
CA ASN A 259 -1.13 8.07 7.45
C ASN A 259 0.38 8.34 7.31
N ARG A 260 1.16 7.34 6.91
CA ARG A 260 2.62 7.39 6.99
C ARG A 260 3.26 8.47 6.13
N TYR A 261 2.60 8.90 5.07
CA TYR A 261 3.14 9.88 4.14
C TYR A 261 2.86 11.32 4.58
N THR A 262 2.05 11.50 5.62
CA THR A 262 1.86 12.80 6.23
C THR A 262 3.09 13.14 7.05
N LEU A 263 3.72 14.26 6.69
CA LEU A 263 4.83 14.88 7.39
C LEU A 263 4.35 16.21 7.96
N ALA A 264 4.53 16.40 9.26
CA ALA A 264 4.26 17.68 9.91
C ALA A 264 5.52 18.21 10.60
N ASN A 265 5.65 19.53 10.64
CA ASN A 265 6.67 20.19 11.44
C ASN A 265 6.02 20.58 12.77
N CYS A 266 6.39 19.90 13.85
CA CYS A 266 5.95 20.21 15.21
C CYS A 266 7.16 20.72 15.99
N ASN A 267 7.16 22.00 16.39
CA ASN A 267 8.22 22.61 17.20
C ASN A 267 9.64 22.36 16.65
N GLU A 268 9.84 22.60 15.35
CA GLU A 268 11.11 22.39 14.63
C GLU A 268 11.54 20.91 14.44
N GLU A 269 10.77 19.95 14.98
CA GLU A 269 10.94 18.53 14.72
C GLU A 269 10.02 18.05 13.59
N LYS A 270 10.56 17.19 12.72
CA LYS A 270 9.76 16.50 11.69
C LYS A 270 9.12 15.27 12.31
N VAL A 271 7.79 15.25 12.31
CA VAL A 271 7.00 14.10 12.76
C VAL A 271 6.30 13.46 11.57
N GLN A 272 6.19 12.13 11.62
CA GLN A 272 5.60 11.31 10.55
C GLN A 272 4.36 10.58 11.09
N GLY A 273 3.34 10.45 10.25
CA GLY A 273 2.14 9.70 10.61
C GLY A 273 2.40 8.19 10.72
N ASN A 274 1.43 7.50 11.31
CA ASN A 274 1.49 6.06 11.56
C ASN A 274 0.53 5.26 10.66
N ILE A 275 0.63 3.94 10.73
CA ILE A 275 -0.28 3.00 10.06
C ILE A 275 -1.12 2.34 11.15
N ALA A 276 -2.45 2.38 11.00
CA ALA A 276 -3.36 1.59 11.83
C ALA A 276 -3.88 0.40 11.02
N TYR A 277 -3.65 -0.80 11.51
CA TYR A 277 -4.05 -2.05 10.87
C TYR A 277 -5.11 -2.73 11.75
N ILE A 278 -6.34 -2.86 11.26
CA ILE A 278 -7.40 -3.56 11.98
C ILE A 278 -7.38 -5.03 11.56
N ASN A 279 -7.06 -5.92 12.50
CA ASN A 279 -7.18 -7.35 12.31
C ASN A 279 -8.51 -7.84 12.90
N VAL A 280 -9.41 -8.31 12.03
CA VAL A 280 -10.75 -8.75 12.39
C VAL A 280 -10.79 -10.27 12.38
N ASN A 281 -10.97 -10.85 13.56
CA ASN A 281 -11.26 -12.28 13.70
C ASN A 281 -12.76 -12.44 13.89
N VAL A 282 -13.39 -13.21 13.02
CA VAL A 282 -14.81 -13.53 13.14
C VAL A 282 -14.96 -15.00 13.49
N ASN A 283 -15.48 -15.25 14.69
CA ASN A 283 -15.74 -16.59 15.18
C ASN A 283 -16.82 -17.28 14.34
N GLN A 284 -16.74 -18.61 14.30
CA GLN A 284 -17.79 -19.43 13.70
C GLN A 284 -19.15 -19.09 14.33
N GLY A 285 -20.13 -18.88 13.48
CA GLY A 285 -21.48 -18.50 13.83
C GLY A 285 -22.38 -19.73 13.92
N TYR A 286 -23.64 -19.57 13.53
CA TYR A 286 -24.48 -20.74 13.33
C TYR A 286 -23.98 -21.53 12.11
N LYS A 287 -23.91 -22.86 12.26
CA LYS A 287 -23.55 -23.79 11.16
C LYS A 287 -24.66 -23.94 10.13
N GLU A 288 -25.89 -23.67 10.54
CA GLU A 288 -27.11 -23.74 9.74
C GLU A 288 -28.08 -22.65 10.21
N ILE A 289 -28.90 -22.14 9.30
CA ILE A 289 -30.03 -21.26 9.61
C ILE A 289 -31.25 -21.86 8.94
N SER A 290 -32.35 -21.99 9.68
CA SER A 290 -33.64 -22.38 9.09
C SER A 290 -34.10 -21.29 8.12
N GLY A 291 -34.13 -21.59 6.82
CA GLY A 291 -34.51 -20.64 5.78
C GLY A 291 -34.42 -21.25 4.38
N CYS A 292 -34.67 -20.41 3.37
CA CYS A 292 -34.53 -20.75 1.95
C CYS A 292 -33.51 -19.81 1.33
N ASP A 293 -32.57 -20.37 0.55
CA ASP A 293 -31.70 -19.59 -0.33
C ASP A 293 -32.20 -19.74 -1.77
N PHE A 294 -32.69 -18.64 -2.35
CA PHE A 294 -33.25 -18.61 -3.70
C PHE A 294 -32.23 -18.14 -4.75
N THR A 295 -30.96 -17.94 -4.36
CA THR A 295 -29.92 -17.39 -5.24
C THR A 295 -29.07 -18.44 -5.96
N GLY A 296 -29.44 -19.73 -5.83
CA GLY A 296 -28.76 -20.88 -6.44
C GLY A 296 -28.51 -20.78 -7.94
#